data_AF-A0A961Z607-F1
#
_entry.id   AF-A0A961Z607-F1
#
_cell.length_a   1.000
_cell.length_b   1.000
_cell.length_c   1.000
_cell.angle_alpha   90.00
_cell.angle_beta   90.00
_cell.angle_gamma   90.00
#
_symmetry.space_group_name_H-M   'P 1'
#
loop_
_entity.id
_entity.type
_entity.pdbx_description
1 polymer ?
#
loop_
_entity_poly.entity_id
_entity_poly.type
_entity_poly.pdbx_seq_one_letter_code
_entity_poly.pdbx_strand_id
1 'polypeptide(L)'
;MQGHEDTYKPGGPFSKWMDERLPVMRMMHSQFVDFPTPRNLNYLWTFGGILTFCLIAQIVTGIVLAMHYVPSADAAFDSVQHIKRDVNYGWLIQPMHAVGASMFFIAVYIHIFRGLYYGSYKAPREVL
;
A
#
# COMPACT_ATOMS: atom_id res chain seq x y z
N MET A 1 -4.60 -11.40 -21.34
CA MET A 1 -5.53 -10.85 -20.33
C MET A 1 -6.83 -10.61 -21.07
N GLN A 2 -7.90 -11.36 -20.78
CA GLN A 2 -9.20 -11.09 -21.42
C GLN A 2 -9.65 -9.70 -20.94
N GLY A 3 -9.77 -8.75 -21.86
CA GLY A 3 -10.28 -7.42 -21.57
C GLY A 3 -11.75 -7.54 -21.16
N HIS A 4 -12.05 -7.29 -19.90
CA HIS A 4 -13.41 -7.03 -19.46
C HIS A 4 -13.81 -5.65 -19.96
N GLU A 5 -15.04 -5.50 -20.46
CA GLU A 5 -15.53 -4.21 -20.93
C GLU A 5 -15.83 -3.29 -19.75
N ASP A 6 -15.27 -2.08 -19.76
CA ASP A 6 -15.50 -1.09 -18.71
C ASP A 6 -16.96 -0.64 -18.69
N THR A 7 -17.63 -0.71 -17.54
CA THR A 7 -19.04 -0.32 -17.42
C THR A 7 -19.23 1.15 -17.02
N TYR A 8 -18.11 1.88 -16.86
CA TYR A 8 -18.09 3.26 -16.42
C TYR A 8 -18.90 4.19 -17.34
N LYS A 9 -19.78 4.99 -16.74
CA LYS A 9 -20.56 6.03 -17.43
C LYS A 9 -20.35 7.38 -16.74
N PRO A 10 -19.86 8.42 -17.45
CA PRO A 10 -19.68 9.73 -16.85
C PRO A 10 -21.03 10.37 -16.50
N GLY A 11 -21.20 10.75 -15.24
CA GLY A 11 -22.49 11.23 -14.70
C GLY A 11 -22.84 12.70 -14.99
N GLY A 12 -21.96 13.46 -15.65
CA GLY A 12 -22.21 14.87 -15.96
C GLY A 12 -21.18 15.51 -16.90
N PRO A 13 -21.38 16.78 -17.32
CA PRO A 13 -20.56 17.43 -18.35
C PRO A 13 -19.07 17.49 -17.99
N PHE A 14 -18.74 17.79 -16.73
CA PHE A 14 -17.36 17.82 -16.25
C PHE A 14 -16.71 16.42 -16.29
N SER A 15 -17.42 15.40 -15.81
CA SER A 15 -16.94 14.02 -15.82
C SER A 15 -16.72 13.51 -17.25
N LYS A 16 -17.58 13.89 -18.19
CA LYS A 16 -17.42 13.57 -19.62
C LYS A 16 -16.21 14.29 -20.23
N TRP A 17 -16.06 15.59 -19.97
CA TRP A 17 -14.93 16.39 -20.44
C TRP A 17 -13.58 15.86 -19.92
N MET A 18 -13.54 15.44 -18.64
CA MET A 18 -12.38 14.82 -18.00
C MET A 18 -12.06 13.48 -18.66
N ASP A 19 -13.06 12.61 -18.79
CA ASP A 19 -12.90 11.26 -19.34
C ASP A 19 -12.42 11.26 -20.81
N GLU A 20 -12.83 12.25 -21.62
CA GLU A 20 -12.35 12.43 -23.00
C GLU A 20 -10.86 12.84 -23.09
N ARG A 21 -10.32 13.50 -22.07
CA ARG A 21 -8.93 14.01 -22.07
C ARG A 21 -7.97 13.14 -21.27
N LEU A 22 -8.45 12.69 -20.11
CA LEU A 22 -7.70 11.94 -19.13
C LEU A 22 -8.67 10.97 -18.41
N PRO A 23 -8.81 9.73 -18.90
CA PRO A 23 -9.80 8.76 -18.41
C PRO A 23 -9.42 8.12 -17.07
N VAL A 24 -8.95 8.92 -16.10
CA VAL A 24 -8.56 8.43 -14.76
C VAL A 24 -9.73 7.81 -14.04
N MET A 25 -10.91 8.43 -14.09
CA MET A 25 -12.10 7.92 -13.40
C MET A 25 -12.56 6.58 -13.99
N ARG A 26 -12.51 6.44 -15.32
CA ARG A 26 -12.79 5.18 -16.03
C ARG A 26 -11.80 4.09 -15.66
N MET A 27 -10.50 4.42 -15.66
CA MET A 27 -9.45 3.48 -15.25
C MET A 27 -9.62 3.04 -13.79
N MET A 28 -9.94 3.96 -12.88
CA MET A 28 -10.20 3.59 -11.48
C MET A 28 -11.44 2.70 -11.34
N HIS A 29 -12.51 3.00 -12.08
CA HIS A 29 -13.71 2.17 -12.08
C HIS A 29 -13.42 0.74 -12.57
N SER A 30 -12.67 0.61 -13.67
CA SER A 30 -12.35 -0.69 -14.25
C SER A 30 -11.47 -1.56 -13.36
N GLN A 31 -10.55 -0.95 -12.60
CA GLN A 31 -9.64 -1.69 -11.72
C GLN A 31 -10.22 -1.99 -10.34
N PHE A 32 -11.06 -1.12 -9.78
CA PHE A 32 -11.53 -1.26 -8.39
C PHE A 32 -12.99 -1.64 -8.25
N VAL A 33 -13.83 -1.38 -9.25
CA VAL A 33 -15.28 -1.67 -9.20
C VAL A 33 -15.60 -2.85 -10.09
N ASP A 34 -15.19 -2.79 -11.35
CA ASP A 34 -15.59 -3.78 -12.37
C ASP A 34 -14.63 -4.96 -12.51
N PHE A 35 -13.49 -4.94 -11.81
CA PHE A 35 -12.48 -5.97 -12.00
C PHE A 35 -13.02 -7.35 -11.59
N PRO A 36 -13.13 -8.32 -12.52
CA PRO A 36 -13.76 -9.59 -12.21
C PRO A 36 -12.85 -10.43 -11.30
N THR A 37 -13.22 -10.51 -10.03
CA THR A 37 -12.49 -11.32 -9.04
C THR A 37 -13.19 -12.67 -8.81
N PRO A 38 -12.43 -13.78 -8.67
CA PRO A 38 -13.00 -15.07 -8.29
C PRO A 38 -13.74 -14.97 -6.94
N ARG A 39 -14.94 -15.56 -6.84
CA ARG A 39 -15.77 -15.45 -5.61
C ARG A 39 -15.30 -16.32 -4.45
N ASN A 40 -14.37 -17.25 -4.68
CA ASN A 40 -13.92 -18.24 -3.70
C ASN A 40 -12.59 -17.85 -3.01
N LEU A 41 -12.19 -16.58 -3.03
CA LEU A 41 -11.01 -16.12 -2.31
C LEU A 41 -11.23 -16.23 -0.80
N ASN A 42 -10.22 -16.77 -0.11
CA ASN A 42 -10.19 -16.79 1.35
C ASN A 42 -9.35 -15.64 1.91
N TYR A 43 -9.23 -15.56 3.23
CA TYR A 43 -8.52 -14.48 3.92
C TYR A 43 -7.04 -14.33 3.53
N LEU A 44 -6.37 -15.35 3.00
CA LEU A 44 -4.96 -15.22 2.60
C LEU A 44 -4.75 -14.28 1.40
N TRP A 45 -5.82 -13.94 0.67
CA TRP A 45 -5.76 -12.96 -0.41
C TRP A 45 -5.79 -11.50 0.07
N THR A 46 -6.13 -11.24 1.34
CA THR A 46 -6.14 -9.88 1.89
C THR A 46 -4.74 -9.34 2.19
N PHE A 47 -3.75 -10.21 2.35
CA PHE A 47 -2.38 -9.84 2.72
C PHE A 47 -1.70 -8.92 1.71
N GLY A 48 -2.09 -8.93 0.44
CA GLY A 48 -1.61 -7.93 -0.54
C GLY A 48 -2.09 -6.51 -0.21
N GLY A 49 -3.36 -6.38 0.20
CA GLY A 49 -3.91 -5.10 0.67
C GLY A 49 -3.28 -4.64 2.00
N ILE A 50 -3.05 -5.57 2.93
CA ILE A 50 -2.33 -5.29 4.18
C ILE A 50 -0.91 -4.78 3.88
N LEU A 51 -0.19 -5.39 2.94
CA LEU A 51 1.13 -4.91 2.51
C LEU A 51 1.08 -3.49 1.93
N THR A 52 0.05 -3.17 1.15
CA THR A 52 -0.15 -1.82 0.62
C THR A 52 -0.38 -0.80 1.74
N PHE A 53 -1.21 -1.16 2.73
CA PHE A 53 -1.41 -0.34 3.92
C PHE A 53 -0.12 -0.16 4.72
N CYS A 54 0.64 -1.23 4.96
CA CYS A 54 1.94 -1.17 5.63
C CYS A 54 2.90 -0.24 4.88
N LEU A 55 2.99 -0.33 3.55
CA LEU A 55 3.84 0.54 2.74
C LEU A 55 3.46 2.01 2.91
N ILE A 56 2.17 2.35 2.78
CA ILE A 56 1.70 3.74 2.96
C ILE A 56 2.01 4.24 4.38
N ALA A 57 1.72 3.42 5.40
CA ALA A 57 1.99 3.76 6.78
C ALA A 57 3.49 4.00 7.03
N GLN A 58 4.36 3.16 6.46
CA GLN A 58 5.81 3.30 6.55
C GLN A 58 6.33 4.55 5.86
N ILE A 59 5.82 4.88 4.66
CA ILE A 59 6.19 6.10 3.94
C ILE A 59 5.78 7.34 4.75
N VAL A 60 4.52 7.40 5.20
CA VAL A 60 4.01 8.57 5.93
C VAL A 60 4.76 8.75 7.25
N THR A 61 4.87 7.70 8.06
CA THR A 61 5.60 7.78 9.34
C THR A 61 7.09 8.03 9.13
N GLY A 62 7.70 7.44 8.10
CA GLY A 62 9.11 7.62 7.76
C GLY A 62 9.43 9.05 7.32
N ILE A 63 8.58 9.67 6.50
CA ILE A 63 8.73 11.09 6.11
C ILE A 63 8.66 11.99 7.36
N VAL A 64 7.70 11.76 8.25
CA VAL A 64 7.58 12.54 9.50
C VAL A 64 8.82 12.37 10.37
N LEU A 65 9.33 11.15 10.54
CA LEU A 65 10.54 10.89 11.32
C LEU A 65 11.78 11.53 10.68
N ALA A 66 11.90 11.48 9.36
CA ALA A 66 13.01 12.08 8.63
C ALA A 66 13.09 13.60 8.77
N MET A 67 11.96 14.30 8.99
CA MET A 67 11.94 15.74 9.27
C MET A 67 12.60 16.11 10.60
N HIS A 68 12.71 15.17 11.55
CA HIS A 68 13.25 15.40 12.90
C HIS A 68 14.53 14.62 13.20
N TYR A 69 14.89 13.66 12.34
CA TYR A 69 16.08 12.84 12.51
C TYR A 69 17.35 13.53 12.01
N VAL A 70 18.45 13.41 12.76
CA VAL A 70 19.76 13.93 12.36
C VAL A 70 20.68 12.76 11.98
N PRO A 71 21.08 12.62 10.70
CA PRO A 71 21.89 11.49 10.23
C PRO A 71 23.39 11.71 10.49
N SER A 72 23.79 11.91 11.75
CA SER A 72 25.20 11.98 12.16
C SER A 72 25.47 11.06 13.35
N ALA A 73 26.68 10.49 13.45
CA ALA A 73 27.03 9.58 14.54
C ALA A 73 26.89 10.23 15.92
N ASP A 74 27.21 11.53 16.03
CA ASP A 74 27.19 12.26 17.30
C ASP A 74 25.77 12.63 17.76
N ALA A 75 24.82 12.83 16.84
CA ALA A 75 23.48 13.35 17.16
C ALA A 75 22.32 12.39 16.82
N ALA A 76 22.57 11.26 16.16
CA ALA A 76 21.51 10.34 15.73
C ALA A 76 20.66 9.86 16.90
N PHE A 77 21.29 9.40 17.99
CA PHE A 77 20.56 8.90 19.15
C PHE A 77 19.75 10.01 19.83
N ASP A 78 20.37 11.16 20.05
CA ASP A 78 19.74 12.31 20.70
C ASP A 78 18.55 12.83 19.89
N SER A 79 18.64 12.85 18.55
CA SER A 79 17.52 13.22 17.68
C SER A 79 16.34 12.26 17.80
N VAL A 80 16.57 10.95 17.97
CA VAL A 80 15.50 9.97 18.21
C VAL A 80 14.88 10.14 19.60
N GLN A 81 15.70 10.46 20.61
CA GLN A 81 15.20 10.78 21.94
C GLN A 81 14.33 12.05 21.93
N HIS A 82 14.74 13.07 21.18
CA HIS A 82 13.98 14.29 20.94
C HIS A 82 12.63 13.98 20.26
N ILE A 83 12.62 13.17 19.20
CA ILE A 83 11.38 12.70 18.57
C ILE A 83 10.44 12.07 19.60
N LYS A 84 10.96 11.19 20.46
CA LYS A 84 10.12 10.46 21.40
C LYS A 84 9.53 11.35 22.50
N ARG A 85 10.27 12.37 22.96
CA ARG A 85 9.92 13.16 24.15
C ARG A 85 9.28 14.51 23.82
N ASP A 86 9.72 15.16 22.76
CA ASP A 86 9.46 16.58 22.53
C ASP A 86 8.62 16.84 21.27
N VAL A 87 8.65 15.93 20.28
CA VAL A 87 7.80 16.04 19.08
C VAL A 87 6.38 15.59 19.40
N ASN A 88 5.40 16.40 19.00
CA ASN A 88 3.98 16.08 19.16
C ASN A 88 3.65 14.71 18.54
N TYR A 89 3.09 13.80 19.36
CA TYR A 89 2.82 12.41 18.99
C TYR A 89 4.04 11.58 18.55
N GLY A 90 5.27 12.09 18.69
CA GLY A 90 6.46 11.34 18.32
C GLY A 90 6.64 10.06 19.14
N TRP A 91 6.16 10.05 20.39
CA TRP A 91 6.05 8.85 21.23
C TRP A 91 5.20 7.73 20.61
N LEU A 92 4.27 8.05 19.71
CA LEU A 92 3.41 7.11 19.00
C LEU A 92 3.93 6.83 17.59
N ILE A 93 4.35 7.86 16.85
CA ILE A 93 4.78 7.76 15.45
C ILE A 93 6.06 6.92 15.33
N GLN A 94 7.03 7.12 16.22
CA GLN A 94 8.28 6.36 16.22
C GLN A 94 8.04 4.84 16.40
N PRO A 95 7.28 4.37 17.41
CA PRO A 95 7.01 2.95 17.53
C PRO A 95 6.06 2.42 16.45
N MET A 96 5.14 3.23 15.90
CA MET A 96 4.35 2.81 14.73
C MET A 96 5.25 2.49 13.53
N HIS A 97 6.28 3.29 13.26
CA HIS A 97 7.24 3.02 12.21
C HIS A 97 8.04 1.73 12.50
N ALA A 98 8.59 1.61 13.71
CA ALA A 98 9.38 0.45 14.12
C ALA A 98 8.59 -0.87 14.12
N VAL A 99 7.43 -0.90 14.79
CA VAL A 99 6.55 -2.09 14.84
C VAL A 99 5.93 -2.37 13.48
N GLY A 100 5.60 -1.33 12.72
CA GLY A 100 5.07 -1.47 11.37
C GLY A 100 6.05 -2.18 10.42
N ALA A 101 7.37 -2.08 10.63
CA ALA A 101 8.34 -2.82 9.83
C ALA A 101 8.22 -4.33 10.08
N SER A 102 8.08 -4.75 11.35
CA SER A 102 7.81 -6.15 11.70
C SER A 102 6.49 -6.64 11.10
N MET A 103 5.42 -5.83 11.16
CA MET A 103 4.14 -6.16 10.53
C MET A 103 4.27 -6.33 9.01
N PHE A 104 5.09 -5.50 8.35
CA PHE A 104 5.40 -5.63 6.92
C PHE A 104 6.02 -7.01 6.63
N PHE A 105 7.04 -7.41 7.39
CA PHE A 105 7.68 -8.71 7.20
C PHE A 105 6.74 -9.90 7.49
N ILE A 106 5.92 -9.83 8.54
CA ILE A 106 4.91 -10.86 8.82
C ILE A 106 3.95 -10.98 7.63
N ALA A 107 3.45 -9.85 7.14
CA ALA A 107 2.52 -9.84 6.02
C ALA A 107 3.16 -10.38 4.73
N VAL A 108 4.42 -10.06 4.45
CA VAL A 108 5.09 -10.50 3.23
C VAL A 108 5.39 -11.99 3.28
N TYR A 109 5.79 -12.54 4.43
CA TYR A 109 6.00 -13.98 4.56
C TYR A 109 4.70 -14.74 4.31
N ILE A 110 3.58 -14.32 4.92
CA ILE A 110 2.28 -14.95 4.67
C ILE A 110 1.89 -14.81 3.20
N HIS A 111 2.12 -13.64 2.58
CA HIS A 111 1.83 -13.40 1.17
C HIS A 111 2.64 -14.32 0.23
N ILE A 112 3.95 -14.46 0.48
CA ILE A 112 4.85 -15.34 -0.27
C ILE A 112 4.42 -16.81 -0.12
N PHE A 113 4.21 -17.28 1.11
CA PHE A 113 3.83 -18.68 1.35
C PHE A 113 2.46 -19.02 0.78
N ARG A 114 1.50 -18.08 0.79
CA ARG A 114 0.26 -18.23 0.05
C ARG A 114 0.54 -18.42 -1.45
N GLY A 115 1.40 -17.58 -2.03
CA GLY A 115 1.80 -17.70 -3.43
C GLY A 115 2.41 -19.06 -3.76
N LEU A 116 3.28 -19.58 -2.88
CA LEU A 116 3.90 -20.89 -3.01
C LEU A 116 2.87 -22.03 -2.91
N TYR A 117 1.98 -21.98 -1.93
CA TYR A 117 0.98 -23.02 -1.67
C TYR A 117 -0.04 -23.16 -2.81
N TYR A 118 -0.58 -22.04 -3.30
CA TYR A 118 -1.57 -22.05 -4.39
C TYR A 118 -0.96 -22.03 -5.80
N GLY A 119 0.38 -22.12 -5.92
CA GLY A 119 1.06 -22.07 -7.22
C GLY A 119 0.83 -20.75 -7.97
N SER A 120 0.69 -19.63 -7.25
CA SER A 120 0.41 -18.32 -7.85
C SER A 120 1.56 -17.78 -8.70
N TYR A 121 2.75 -18.39 -8.60
CA TYR A 121 3.95 -18.07 -9.39
C TYR A 121 4.04 -18.83 -10.74
N LYS A 122 3.18 -19.84 -10.95
CA LYS A 122 3.19 -20.64 -12.19
C LYS A 122 2.65 -19.84 -13.37
N ALA A 123 2.97 -20.27 -14.59
CA ALA A 123 2.40 -19.74 -15.82
C ALA A 123 0.87 -19.54 -15.71
N PRO A 124 0.29 -18.42 -16.18
CA PRO A 124 0.92 -17.29 -16.88
C PRO A 124 1.27 -16.11 -15.94
N ARG A 125 1.75 -16.38 -14.71
CA ARG A 125 1.94 -15.40 -13.63
C ARG A 125 3.40 -15.26 -13.19
N GLU A 126 4.35 -15.53 -14.06
CA GLU A 126 5.78 -15.53 -13.73
C GLU A 126 6.31 -14.14 -13.38
N VAL A 127 5.68 -13.08 -13.92
CA VAL A 127 6.05 -11.67 -13.70
C VAL A 127 5.08 -10.96 -12.72
N LEU A 128 3.99 -11.63 -12.35
CA LEU A 128 2.98 -11.06 -11.46
C LEU A 128 3.43 -11.05 -10.00
#